data_AF-A0AAN8B7E7-F1
#
_entry.id   AF-A0AAN8B7E7-F1
#
_cell.length_a   1.000
_cell.length_b   1.000
_cell.length_c   1.000
_cell.angle_alpha   90.00
_cell.angle_beta   90.00
_cell.angle_gamma   90.00
#
_symmetry.space_group_name_H-M   'P 1'
#
loop_
_entity.id
_entity.type
_entity.pdbx_description
1 polymer ?
#
loop_
_entity_poly.entity_id
_entity_poly.type
_entity_poly.pdbx_seq_one_letter_code
_entity_poly.pdbx_strand_id
1 'polypeptide(L)'
;MVPVLSGLGVGLSFKEQKELLMLHLERDVEIEKLRQNARLQEAEMAQVQDRQKLDLERYRLELMSEGKLPPETRRAAETVGQVPVNQAFDIAVSLRIVLRFNEKDPDILFVLFERLAEARDWSDVERTLLLQCVFTGKAQEAFAAMTAEDSSNYQLVKAAVLQAFELVPEAYRQRFRLLRKEKQSHMEFARDITTSLNRWCVSSQVKTLEDLQELILLEQFKSTLPDRVVTYINEQKVNLVSEAAKLADEFTLTHKVFFGDGRGDAGYKESSTGAH
;
A
#
# COMPACT_ATOMS: atom_id res chain seq x y z
N MET A 1 29.46 -24.37 31.09
CA MET A 1 28.29 -24.52 31.98
C MET A 1 27.64 -25.85 31.62
N VAL A 2 27.77 -26.87 32.45
CA VAL A 2 27.22 -28.21 32.17
C VAL A 2 25.74 -28.21 32.55
N PRO A 3 24.80 -28.61 31.68
CA PRO A 3 23.41 -28.69 32.05
C PRO A 3 23.14 -30.00 32.81
N VAL A 4 22.64 -29.86 34.03
CA VAL A 4 22.11 -30.96 34.85
C VAL A 4 20.77 -31.38 34.25
N LEU A 5 20.67 -32.62 33.77
CA LEU A 5 19.43 -33.24 33.33
C LEU A 5 18.90 -34.13 34.46
N SER A 6 17.89 -33.65 35.17
CA SER A 6 17.14 -34.43 36.15
C SER A 6 15.70 -34.59 35.68
N GLY A 7 15.28 -35.83 35.41
CA GLY A 7 13.86 -36.22 35.47
C GLY A 7 13.35 -37.08 34.32
N LEU A 8 12.92 -38.30 34.68
CA LEU A 8 12.12 -39.31 33.95
C LEU A 8 12.88 -40.43 33.20
N GLY A 9 12.85 -41.62 33.82
CA GLY A 9 12.72 -42.93 33.17
C GLY A 9 13.93 -43.47 32.39
N VAL A 10 14.69 -44.39 33.03
CA VAL A 10 15.87 -45.10 32.50
C VAL A 10 17.08 -44.18 32.33
N GLY A 11 17.91 -44.09 33.37
CA GLY A 11 19.20 -43.42 33.27
C GLY A 11 20.06 -44.14 32.24
N LEU A 12 20.45 -43.41 31.19
CA LEU A 12 21.38 -43.87 30.16
C LEU A 12 22.61 -44.49 30.83
N SER A 13 23.01 -45.69 30.40
CA SER A 13 24.23 -46.36 30.83
C SER A 13 25.43 -45.45 30.59
N PHE A 14 26.49 -45.59 31.39
CA PHE A 14 27.75 -44.85 31.20
C PHE A 14 28.26 -44.92 29.75
N LYS A 15 28.02 -46.06 29.08
CA LYS A 15 28.36 -46.25 27.66
C LYS A 15 27.54 -45.33 26.74
N GLU A 16 26.23 -45.23 26.99
CA GLU A 16 25.30 -44.38 26.21
C GLU A 16 25.56 -42.89 26.49
N GLN A 17 25.91 -42.52 27.72
CA GLN A 17 26.33 -41.15 28.07
C GLN A 17 27.63 -40.75 27.36
N LYS A 18 28.61 -41.66 27.30
CA LYS A 18 29.88 -41.45 26.58
C LYS A 18 29.66 -41.30 25.07
N GLU A 19 28.77 -42.10 24.49
CA GLU A 19 28.41 -42.05 23.08
C GLU A 19 27.70 -40.74 22.72
N LEU A 20 26.76 -40.29 23.56
CA LEU A 20 26.06 -39.02 23.38
C LEU A 20 27.00 -37.81 23.49
N LEU A 21 27.99 -37.86 24.39
CA LEU A 21 29.02 -36.83 24.50
C LEU A 21 29.92 -36.78 23.26
N MET A 22 30.30 -37.95 22.74
CA MET A 22 31.11 -38.05 21.51
C MET A 22 30.37 -37.47 20.31
N LEU A 23 29.09 -37.80 20.16
CA LEU A 23 28.24 -37.30 19.08
C LEU A 23 28.03 -35.77 19.15
N HIS A 24 27.90 -35.20 20.35
CA HIS A 24 27.88 -33.76 20.53
C HIS A 24 29.20 -33.11 20.11
N LEU A 25 30.34 -33.70 20.52
CA LEU A 25 31.66 -33.18 20.18
C LEU A 25 31.90 -33.20 18.66
N GLU A 26 31.50 -34.29 17.99
CA GLU A 26 31.56 -34.42 16.53
C GLU A 26 30.69 -33.37 15.83
N ARG A 27 29.45 -33.16 16.33
CA ARG A 27 28.56 -32.13 15.80
C ARG A 27 29.16 -30.74 15.95
N ASP A 28 29.76 -30.44 17.09
CA ASP A 28 30.36 -29.13 17.36
C ASP A 28 31.60 -28.88 16.48
N VAL A 29 32.42 -29.91 16.23
CA VAL A 29 33.54 -29.86 15.27
C VAL A 29 33.04 -29.62 13.84
N GLU A 30 31.98 -30.31 13.42
CA GLU A 30 31.42 -30.15 12.08
C GLU A 30 30.81 -28.75 11.89
N ILE A 31 30.12 -28.23 12.91
CA ILE A 31 29.60 -26.85 12.90
C ILE A 31 30.74 -25.84 12.76
N GLU A 32 31.84 -26.02 13.49
CA GLU A 32 32.97 -25.10 13.42
C GLU A 32 33.68 -25.17 12.07
N LYS A 33 33.78 -26.35 11.47
CA LYS A 33 34.30 -26.55 10.12
C LYS A 33 33.43 -25.88 9.07
N LEU A 34 32.11 -26.01 9.16
CA LEU A 34 31.16 -25.32 8.28
C LEU A 34 31.27 -23.80 8.40
N ARG A 35 31.44 -23.28 9.63
CA ARG A 35 31.67 -21.84 9.87
C ARG A 35 32.97 -21.35 9.24
N GLN A 36 34.05 -22.11 9.35
CA GLN A 36 35.32 -21.76 8.69
C GLN A 36 35.19 -21.76 7.17
N ASN A 37 34.54 -22.76 6.59
CA ASN A 37 34.30 -22.82 5.15
C ASN A 37 33.43 -21.64 4.66
N ALA A 38 32.38 -21.28 5.41
CA ALA A 38 31.54 -20.12 5.08
C ALA A 38 32.34 -18.82 5.09
N ARG A 39 33.21 -18.60 6.10
CA ARG A 39 34.09 -17.43 6.17
C ARG A 39 35.08 -17.35 5.00
N LEU A 40 35.64 -18.49 4.59
CA LEU A 40 36.53 -18.55 3.43
C LEU A 40 35.79 -18.22 2.13
N GLN A 41 34.58 -18.75 1.96
CA GLN A 41 33.75 -18.48 0.79
C GLN A 41 33.30 -17.01 0.73
N GLU A 42 32.94 -16.41 1.86
CA GLU A 42 32.62 -14.97 1.96
C GLU A 42 33.83 -14.10 1.59
N ALA A 43 35.02 -14.45 2.08
CA ALA A 43 36.26 -13.73 1.75
C ALA A 43 36.62 -13.85 0.26
N GLU A 44 36.43 -15.02 -0.35
CA GLU A 44 36.64 -15.23 -1.79
C GLU A 44 35.67 -14.39 -2.62
N MET A 45 34.38 -14.38 -2.26
CA MET A 45 33.37 -13.56 -2.92
C MET A 45 33.67 -12.06 -2.80
N ALA A 46 34.13 -11.60 -1.63
CA ALA A 46 34.54 -10.22 -1.42
C ALA A 46 35.74 -9.84 -2.31
N GLN A 47 36.76 -10.71 -2.41
CA GLN A 47 37.90 -10.48 -3.30
C GLN A 47 37.49 -10.43 -4.78
N VAL A 48 36.59 -11.31 -5.22
CA VAL A 48 36.06 -11.29 -6.60
C VAL A 48 35.31 -9.98 -6.86
N GLN A 49 34.46 -9.53 -5.93
CA GLN A 49 33.75 -8.26 -6.07
C GLN A 49 34.69 -7.05 -6.12
N ASP A 50 35.71 -7.01 -5.27
CA ASP A 50 36.68 -5.91 -5.28
C ASP A 50 37.51 -5.89 -6.56
N ARG A 51 37.89 -7.07 -7.08
CA ARG A 51 38.55 -7.18 -8.39
C ARG A 51 37.66 -6.68 -9.52
N GLN A 52 36.38 -7.05 -9.53
CA GLN A 52 35.42 -6.55 -10.51
C GLN A 52 35.24 -5.03 -10.44
N LYS A 53 35.21 -4.44 -9.24
CA LYS A 53 35.15 -2.99 -9.07
C LYS A 53 36.39 -2.30 -9.64
N LEU A 54 37.58 -2.83 -9.34
CA LEU A 54 38.84 -2.30 -9.87
C LEU A 54 38.90 -2.39 -11.40
N ASP A 55 38.42 -3.50 -11.99
CA ASP A 55 38.36 -3.64 -13.44
C ASP A 55 37.38 -2.64 -14.09
N LEU A 56 36.22 -2.41 -13.48
CA LEU A 56 35.27 -1.39 -13.93
C LEU A 56 35.86 0.03 -13.81
N GLU A 57 36.59 0.32 -12.74
CA GLU A 57 37.26 1.61 -12.54
C GLU A 57 38.37 1.84 -13.57
N ARG A 58 39.17 0.81 -13.85
CA ARG A 58 40.18 0.83 -14.92
C ARG A 58 39.56 1.06 -16.29
N TYR A 59 38.46 0.38 -16.60
CA TYR A 59 37.73 0.58 -17.85
C TYR A 59 37.14 2.00 -17.95
N ARG A 60 36.61 2.55 -16.85
CA ARG A 60 36.15 3.94 -16.79
C ARG A 60 37.29 4.94 -17.09
N LEU A 61 38.45 4.73 -16.49
CA LEU A 61 39.65 5.55 -16.71
C LEU A 61 40.16 5.43 -18.16
N GLU A 62 40.09 4.26 -18.77
CA GLU A 62 40.44 4.04 -20.17
C GLU A 62 39.49 4.79 -21.11
N LEU A 63 38.17 4.71 -20.90
CA LEU A 63 37.18 5.49 -21.65
C LEU A 63 37.37 7.01 -21.49
N MET A 64 37.78 7.47 -20.31
CA MET A 64 38.15 8.87 -20.07
C MET A 64 39.40 9.26 -20.87
N SER A 65 40.40 8.38 -20.97
CA SER A 65 41.63 8.62 -21.72
C SER A 65 41.44 8.59 -23.26
N GLU A 66 40.47 7.80 -23.75
CA GLU A 66 40.11 7.73 -25.17
C GLU A 66 39.19 8.88 -25.64
N GLY A 67 38.80 9.80 -24.74
CA GLY A 67 37.99 10.96 -25.08
C GLY A 67 36.54 10.65 -25.48
N LYS A 68 36.02 9.46 -25.13
CA LYS A 68 34.67 8.98 -25.50
C LYS A 68 33.58 9.31 -24.48
N LEU A 69 33.89 10.06 -23.41
CA LEU A 69 32.93 10.54 -22.43
C LEU A 69 33.01 12.08 -22.32
N PRO A 70 31.87 12.78 -22.09
CA PRO A 70 31.87 14.23 -21.90
C PRO A 70 32.75 14.62 -20.71
N PRO A 71 33.50 15.74 -20.78
CA PRO A 71 34.39 16.12 -19.69
C PRO A 71 33.59 16.46 -18.43
N GLU A 72 33.83 15.73 -17.34
CA GLU A 72 33.46 16.16 -15.99
C GLU A 72 34.29 17.40 -15.66
N THR A 73 33.63 18.56 -15.69
CA THR A 73 34.21 19.85 -15.38
C THR A 73 34.78 19.86 -13.95
N ARG A 74 36.10 19.76 -13.83
CA ARG A 74 36.83 20.26 -12.66
C ARG A 74 36.53 21.76 -12.53
N ARG A 75 35.83 22.16 -11.47
CA ARG A 75 35.93 23.52 -10.94
C ARG A 75 36.39 23.45 -9.49
N ALA A 76 37.71 23.56 -9.34
CA ALA A 76 38.29 24.07 -8.11
C ALA A 76 37.79 25.50 -7.89
N ALA A 77 37.56 25.83 -6.63
CA ALA A 77 37.00 27.08 -6.16
C ALA A 77 37.82 28.29 -6.64
N GLU A 78 37.12 29.30 -7.14
CA GLU A 78 37.40 30.70 -6.82
C GLU A 78 36.12 31.53 -7.08
N THR A 79 35.87 32.40 -6.11
CA THR A 79 34.76 33.31 -5.86
C THR A 79 34.18 34.04 -7.08
N VAL A 80 32.86 34.00 -7.23
CA VAL A 80 31.91 35.14 -7.25
C VAL A 80 30.56 34.63 -7.82
N GLY A 81 29.50 34.73 -7.02
CA GLY A 81 28.09 34.66 -7.45
C GLY A 81 27.63 33.35 -8.07
N GLN A 82 27.43 32.29 -7.28
CA GLN A 82 26.71 31.10 -7.72
C GLN A 82 25.21 31.22 -7.38
N VAL A 83 24.40 31.45 -8.40
CA VAL A 83 23.04 30.92 -8.47
C VAL A 83 23.17 29.38 -8.45
N PRO A 84 22.38 28.62 -7.68
CA PRO A 84 22.54 27.18 -7.60
C PRO A 84 22.29 26.57 -8.98
N VAL A 85 23.26 25.79 -9.46
CA VAL A 85 23.09 24.91 -10.61
C VAL A 85 22.09 23.85 -10.18
N ASN A 86 20.88 23.92 -10.71
CA ASN A 86 19.88 22.85 -10.61
C ASN A 86 20.56 21.53 -10.97
N GLN A 87 20.56 20.59 -10.03
CA GLN A 87 20.76 19.18 -10.32
C GLN A 87 19.71 18.83 -11.38
N ALA A 88 20.15 18.59 -12.61
CA ALA A 88 19.23 18.29 -13.69
C ALA A 88 18.41 17.05 -13.29
N PHE A 89 17.11 17.25 -13.15
CA PHE A 89 16.16 16.22 -12.79
C PHE A 89 16.09 15.16 -13.89
N ASP A 90 16.78 14.05 -13.67
CA ASP A 90 16.70 12.89 -14.56
C ASP A 90 15.48 12.06 -14.18
N ILE A 91 14.40 12.26 -14.95
CA ILE A 91 13.12 11.56 -14.83
C ILE A 91 13.34 10.03 -14.91
N ALA A 92 14.26 9.55 -15.75
CA ALA A 92 14.47 8.11 -15.97
C ALA A 92 15.13 7.43 -14.77
N VAL A 93 16.08 8.11 -14.11
CA VAL A 93 16.70 7.62 -12.87
C VAL A 93 15.71 7.70 -11.71
N SER A 94 14.93 8.78 -11.64
CA SER A 94 13.92 8.97 -10.60
C SER A 94 12.78 7.96 -10.71
N LEU A 95 12.29 7.63 -11.91
CA LEU A 95 11.25 6.60 -12.13
C LEU A 95 11.69 5.18 -11.75
N ARG A 96 12.99 4.87 -11.79
CA ARG A 96 13.51 3.58 -11.30
C ARG A 96 13.48 3.48 -9.78
N ILE A 97 13.51 4.63 -9.09
CA ILE A 97 13.50 4.73 -7.63
C ILE A 97 12.06 4.82 -7.11
N VAL A 98 11.16 5.47 -7.86
CA VAL A 98 9.76 5.58 -7.48
C VAL A 98 9.10 4.20 -7.56
N LEU A 99 8.61 3.73 -6.41
CA LEU A 99 7.93 2.45 -6.27
C LEU A 99 6.78 2.35 -7.29
N ARG A 100 6.62 1.16 -7.89
CA ARG A 100 5.47 0.88 -8.77
C ARG A 100 4.18 1.24 -8.05
N PHE A 101 3.33 2.03 -8.70
CA PHE A 101 2.05 2.42 -8.14
C PHE A 101 1.22 1.19 -7.81
N ASN A 102 0.76 1.13 -6.56
CA ASN A 102 -0.12 0.09 -6.07
C ASN A 102 -1.45 0.75 -5.70
N GLU A 103 -2.47 0.55 -6.54
CA GLU A 103 -3.83 1.04 -6.33
C GLU A 103 -4.43 0.58 -4.99
N LYS A 104 -3.90 -0.50 -4.39
CA LYS A 104 -4.38 -0.98 -3.09
C LYS A 104 -3.99 -0.04 -1.95
N ASP A 105 -2.94 0.75 -2.08
CA ASP A 105 -2.36 1.57 -1.00
C ASP A 105 -1.81 2.93 -1.51
N PRO A 106 -2.68 3.82 -2.02
CA PRO A 106 -2.25 5.13 -2.54
C PRO A 106 -1.55 5.98 -1.46
N ASP A 107 -1.97 5.87 -0.19
CA ASP A 107 -1.37 6.59 0.94
C ASP A 107 0.10 6.21 1.15
N ILE A 108 0.44 4.93 1.01
CA ILE A 108 1.82 4.44 1.19
C ILE A 108 2.71 5.00 0.09
N LEU A 109 2.19 5.10 -1.14
CA LEU A 109 2.91 5.70 -2.25
C LEU A 109 3.28 7.14 -1.94
N PHE A 110 2.33 7.98 -1.54
CA PHE A 110 2.61 9.38 -1.21
C PHE A 110 3.61 9.51 -0.06
N VAL A 111 3.50 8.70 0.99
CA VAL A 111 4.46 8.73 2.11
C VAL A 111 5.89 8.38 1.66
N LEU A 112 6.05 7.34 0.83
CA LEU A 112 7.36 6.94 0.34
C LEU A 112 7.90 7.93 -0.69
N PHE A 113 7.01 8.46 -1.54
CA PHE A 113 7.33 9.46 -2.55
C PHE A 113 7.79 10.78 -1.92
N GLU A 114 7.13 11.25 -0.87
CA GLU A 114 7.51 12.46 -0.14
C GLU A 114 8.89 12.34 0.48
N ARG A 115 9.19 11.20 1.12
CA ARG A 115 10.54 10.94 1.65
C ARG A 115 11.62 10.95 0.56
N LEU A 116 11.30 10.42 -0.62
CA LEU A 116 12.21 10.43 -1.77
C LEU A 116 12.39 11.84 -2.34
N ALA A 117 11.28 12.59 -2.46
CA ALA A 117 11.26 13.96 -2.93
C ALA A 117 12.03 14.90 -2.01
N GLU A 118 11.91 14.71 -0.70
CA GLU A 118 12.70 15.42 0.32
C GLU A 118 14.18 15.05 0.25
N ALA A 119 14.53 13.78 0.09
CA ALA A 119 15.93 13.34 -0.02
C ALA A 119 16.65 13.83 -1.29
N ARG A 120 15.89 14.29 -2.30
CA ARG A 120 16.39 14.72 -3.61
C ARG A 120 16.06 16.18 -3.94
N ASP A 121 15.48 16.91 -2.98
CA ASP A 121 15.06 18.31 -3.14
C ASP A 121 14.20 18.57 -4.39
N TRP A 122 13.26 17.66 -4.70
CA TRP A 122 12.37 17.83 -5.87
C TRP A 122 11.37 18.98 -5.67
N SER A 123 11.29 19.85 -6.67
CA SER A 123 10.26 20.88 -6.82
C SER A 123 8.87 20.31 -7.10
N ASP A 124 7.82 21.09 -6.90
CA ASP A 124 6.44 20.65 -7.15
C ASP A 124 6.19 20.25 -8.62
N VAL A 125 6.86 20.90 -9.57
CA VAL A 125 6.77 20.58 -11.00
C VAL A 125 7.42 19.21 -11.29
N GLU A 126 8.56 18.93 -10.68
CA GLU A 126 9.25 17.64 -10.80
C GLU A 126 8.44 16.52 -10.16
N ARG A 127 7.85 16.80 -8.98
CA ARG A 127 6.99 15.85 -8.28
C ARG A 127 5.77 15.45 -9.12
N THR A 128 5.06 16.44 -9.67
CA THR A 128 3.86 16.21 -10.49
C THR A 128 4.19 15.47 -11.79
N LEU A 129 5.31 15.78 -12.43
CA LEU A 129 5.77 15.07 -13.63
C LEU A 129 6.08 13.59 -13.37
N LEU A 130 6.74 13.26 -12.25
CA LEU A 130 6.98 11.86 -11.88
C LEU A 130 5.71 11.11 -11.53
N LEU A 131 4.81 11.77 -10.79
CA LEU A 131 3.53 11.18 -10.43
C LEU A 131 2.70 10.84 -11.67
N GLN A 132 2.67 11.72 -12.68
CA GLN A 132 2.01 11.45 -13.96
C GLN A 132 2.53 10.16 -14.63
N CYS A 133 3.84 9.90 -14.56
CA CYS A 133 4.44 8.70 -15.14
C CYS A 133 4.17 7.42 -14.33
N VAL A 134 3.81 7.55 -13.06
CA VAL A 134 3.69 6.43 -12.11
C VAL A 134 2.23 6.07 -11.85
N PHE A 135 1.31 7.03 -11.93
CA PHE A 135 -0.12 6.78 -11.75
C PHE A 135 -0.69 5.84 -12.81
N THR A 136 -1.51 4.89 -12.35
CA THR A 136 -2.32 4.02 -13.22
C THR A 136 -3.78 4.01 -12.78
N GLY A 137 -4.67 3.55 -13.67
CA GLY A 137 -6.08 3.36 -13.39
C GLY A 137 -6.74 4.60 -12.79
N LYS A 138 -7.37 4.44 -11.62
CA LYS A 138 -8.16 5.50 -10.96
C LYS A 138 -7.33 6.75 -10.61
N ALA A 139 -6.04 6.59 -10.29
CA ALA A 139 -5.16 7.74 -10.04
C ALA A 139 -4.91 8.55 -11.31
N GLN A 140 -4.73 7.86 -12.43
CA GLN A 140 -4.47 8.48 -13.72
C GLN A 140 -5.72 9.21 -14.22
N GLU A 141 -6.90 8.62 -14.05
CA GLU A 141 -8.18 9.28 -14.36
C GLU A 141 -8.39 10.55 -13.53
N ALA A 142 -8.12 10.47 -12.22
CA ALA A 142 -8.21 11.62 -11.32
C ALA A 142 -7.26 12.76 -11.74
N PHE A 143 -6.00 12.42 -12.06
CA PHE A 143 -5.02 13.39 -12.54
C PHE A 143 -5.44 14.02 -13.87
N ALA A 144 -5.96 13.22 -14.82
CA ALA A 144 -6.40 13.70 -16.12
C ALA A 144 -7.65 14.60 -16.05
N ALA A 145 -8.47 14.47 -15.00
CA ALA A 145 -9.65 15.30 -14.76
C ALA A 145 -9.31 16.69 -14.17
N MET A 146 -8.08 16.91 -13.73
CA MET A 146 -7.63 18.19 -13.18
C MET A 146 -7.37 19.23 -14.28
N THR A 147 -7.44 20.51 -13.93
CA THR A 147 -7.04 21.59 -14.84
C THR A 147 -5.51 21.60 -15.01
N ALA A 148 -5.02 22.21 -16.10
CA ALA A 148 -3.58 22.35 -16.34
C ALA A 148 -2.87 23.10 -15.20
N GLU A 149 -3.54 24.11 -14.62
CA GLU A 149 -3.02 24.88 -13.49
C GLU A 149 -2.94 24.01 -12.23
N ASP A 150 -4.00 23.28 -11.88
CA ASP A 150 -4.03 22.43 -10.68
C ASP A 150 -3.08 21.23 -10.79
N SER A 151 -2.93 20.67 -11.99
CA SER A 151 -2.04 19.52 -12.26
C SER A 151 -0.55 19.83 -12.05
N SER A 152 -0.18 21.12 -12.00
CA SER A 152 1.18 21.57 -11.73
C SER A 152 1.50 21.73 -10.23
N ASN A 153 0.47 21.64 -9.37
CA ASN A 153 0.61 21.77 -7.92
C ASN A 153 0.57 20.39 -7.27
N TYR A 154 1.68 19.97 -6.65
CA TYR A 154 1.78 18.66 -6.01
C TYR A 154 0.70 18.45 -4.93
N GLN A 155 0.39 19.45 -4.12
CA GLN A 155 -0.60 19.33 -3.05
C GLN A 155 -2.00 19.12 -3.60
N LEU A 156 -2.35 19.81 -4.69
CA LEU A 156 -3.64 19.62 -5.36
C LEU A 156 -3.71 18.26 -6.05
N VAL A 157 -2.62 17.80 -6.67
CA VAL A 157 -2.55 16.48 -7.29
C VAL A 157 -2.67 15.36 -6.25
N LYS A 158 -1.91 15.47 -5.15
CA LYS A 158 -2.03 14.55 -4.01
C LYS A 158 -3.46 14.56 -3.49
N ALA A 159 -4.04 15.74 -3.26
CA ALA A 159 -5.40 15.86 -2.76
C ALA A 159 -6.43 15.28 -3.74
N ALA A 160 -6.31 15.49 -5.06
CA ALA A 160 -7.26 14.98 -6.05
C ALA A 160 -7.16 13.47 -6.24
N VAL A 161 -5.93 12.93 -6.26
CA VAL A 161 -5.72 11.49 -6.35
C VAL A 161 -6.15 10.83 -5.05
N LEU A 162 -5.68 11.32 -3.91
CA LEU A 162 -6.16 10.85 -2.62
C LEU A 162 -7.68 10.96 -2.58
N GLN A 163 -8.31 12.08 -2.92
CA GLN A 163 -9.75 12.23 -3.03
C GLN A 163 -10.39 11.20 -3.97
N ALA A 164 -9.79 10.85 -5.10
CA ALA A 164 -10.31 9.78 -5.95
C ALA A 164 -10.28 8.41 -5.25
N PHE A 165 -9.34 8.16 -4.33
CA PHE A 165 -9.30 6.94 -3.51
C PHE A 165 -9.98 7.08 -2.12
N GLU A 166 -10.08 8.29 -1.57
CA GLU A 166 -10.59 8.73 -0.26
C GLU A 166 -12.05 9.14 -0.31
N LEU A 167 -12.61 9.39 -1.50
CA LEU A 167 -14.04 9.73 -1.69
C LEU A 167 -14.97 8.59 -1.30
N VAL A 168 -14.44 7.47 -0.84
CA VAL A 168 -15.27 6.44 -0.30
C VAL A 168 -14.55 5.84 0.90
N PRO A 169 -14.91 6.27 2.14
CA PRO A 169 -14.82 5.41 3.31
C PRO A 169 -15.33 3.99 2.99
N GLU A 170 -16.29 3.89 2.08
CA GLU A 170 -16.76 2.68 1.42
C GLU A 170 -15.67 1.85 0.70
N ALA A 171 -14.60 2.43 0.14
CA ALA A 171 -13.49 1.71 -0.47
C ALA A 171 -12.61 1.04 0.60
N TYR A 172 -12.29 1.76 1.68
CA TYR A 172 -11.61 1.17 2.84
C TYR A 172 -12.47 0.10 3.53
N ARG A 173 -13.79 0.33 3.61
CA ARG A 173 -14.77 -0.65 4.07
C ARG A 173 -14.76 -1.91 3.21
N GLN A 174 -14.91 -1.75 1.89
CA GLN A 174 -14.91 -2.85 0.94
C GLN A 174 -13.60 -3.63 1.03
N ARG A 175 -12.45 -2.95 1.10
CA ARG A 175 -11.16 -3.59 1.32
C ARG A 175 -11.14 -4.40 2.61
N PHE A 176 -11.59 -3.84 3.72
CA PHE A 176 -11.67 -4.54 5.00
C PHE A 176 -12.57 -5.79 4.92
N ARG A 177 -13.75 -5.69 4.28
CA ARG A 177 -14.71 -6.79 4.13
C ARG A 177 -14.25 -7.87 3.14
N LEU A 178 -13.55 -7.47 2.08
CA LEU A 178 -13.02 -8.34 1.03
C LEU A 178 -11.63 -8.89 1.36
N LEU A 179 -10.99 -8.44 2.43
CA LEU A 179 -9.67 -8.93 2.84
C LEU A 179 -9.71 -10.44 3.07
N ARG A 180 -8.80 -11.18 2.43
CA ARG A 180 -8.66 -12.63 2.56
C ARG A 180 -7.20 -12.98 2.82
N LYS A 181 -6.99 -14.04 3.61
CA LYS A 181 -5.65 -14.53 3.90
C LYS A 181 -5.06 -15.17 2.65
N GLU A 182 -3.88 -14.74 2.26
CA GLU A 182 -3.10 -15.35 1.19
C GLU A 182 -1.94 -16.18 1.77
N LYS A 183 -0.72 -15.98 1.25
CA LYS A 183 0.49 -16.75 1.57
C LYS A 183 1.18 -16.34 2.88
N GLN A 184 0.76 -15.22 3.47
CA GLN A 184 1.34 -14.68 4.71
C GLN A 184 1.03 -15.52 5.95
N SER A 185 1.78 -15.25 7.03
CA SER A 185 1.54 -15.85 8.34
C SER A 185 0.23 -15.36 8.98
N HIS A 186 -0.30 -16.10 9.95
CA HIS A 186 -1.50 -15.69 10.68
C HIS A 186 -1.31 -14.37 11.44
N MET A 187 -0.11 -14.14 11.97
CA MET A 187 0.23 -12.91 12.69
C MET A 187 0.26 -11.69 11.76
N GLU A 188 0.82 -11.83 10.56
CA GLU A 188 0.79 -10.78 9.54
C GLU A 188 -0.65 -10.50 9.09
N PHE A 189 -1.44 -11.54 8.85
CA PHE A 189 -2.85 -11.36 8.49
C PHE A 189 -3.68 -10.65 9.56
N ALA A 190 -3.46 -10.96 10.84
CA ALA A 190 -4.12 -10.22 11.92
C ALA A 190 -3.73 -8.73 11.95
N ARG A 191 -2.46 -8.42 11.66
CA ARG A 191 -1.99 -7.03 11.53
C ARG A 191 -2.63 -6.32 10.34
N ASP A 192 -2.78 -7.01 9.21
CA ASP A 192 -3.41 -6.44 8.02
C ASP A 192 -4.90 -6.15 8.23
N ILE A 193 -5.63 -7.05 8.89
CA ILE A 193 -7.03 -6.82 9.30
C ILE A 193 -7.12 -5.57 10.17
N THR A 194 -6.28 -5.49 11.21
CA THR A 194 -6.26 -4.37 12.16
C THR A 194 -5.95 -3.05 11.46
N THR A 195 -4.95 -3.07 10.58
CA THR A 195 -4.54 -1.89 9.81
C THR A 195 -5.66 -1.43 8.86
N SER A 196 -6.33 -2.37 8.19
CA SER A 196 -7.43 -2.06 7.28
C SER A 196 -8.63 -1.46 8.03
N LEU A 197 -8.96 -1.98 9.21
CA LEU A 197 -10.02 -1.42 10.05
C LEU A 197 -9.67 -0.01 10.52
N ASN A 198 -8.46 0.20 11.04
CA ASN A 198 -8.02 1.50 11.54
C ASN A 198 -8.06 2.56 10.44
N ARG A 199 -7.64 2.22 9.22
CA ARG A 199 -7.74 3.14 8.07
C ARG A 199 -9.18 3.49 7.73
N TRP A 200 -10.08 2.51 7.75
CA TRP A 200 -11.50 2.77 7.54
C TRP A 200 -12.08 3.70 8.62
N CYS A 201 -11.76 3.47 9.90
CA CYS A 201 -12.17 4.33 11.01
C CYS A 201 -11.66 5.76 10.83
N VAL A 202 -10.37 5.94 10.50
CA VAL A 202 -9.77 7.27 10.26
C VAL A 202 -10.45 7.97 9.08
N SER A 203 -10.68 7.26 7.97
CA SER A 203 -11.38 7.81 6.80
C SER A 203 -12.83 8.23 7.11
N SER A 204 -13.46 7.55 8.06
CA SER A 204 -14.83 7.83 8.52
C SER A 204 -14.89 8.80 9.70
N GLN A 205 -13.76 9.40 10.09
CA GLN A 205 -13.64 10.34 11.21
C GLN A 205 -14.11 9.78 12.57
N VAL A 206 -14.02 8.46 12.77
CA VAL A 206 -14.38 7.78 14.03
C VAL A 206 -13.37 8.14 15.12
N LYS A 207 -13.85 8.74 16.22
CA LYS A 207 -13.02 9.12 17.37
C LYS A 207 -13.42 8.39 18.65
N THR A 208 -14.69 8.00 18.75
CA THR A 208 -15.24 7.33 19.95
C THR A 208 -15.78 5.95 19.63
N LEU A 209 -16.14 5.20 20.68
CA LEU A 209 -16.81 3.91 20.51
C LEU A 209 -18.20 4.10 19.89
N GLU A 210 -18.89 5.19 20.24
CA GLU A 210 -20.19 5.56 19.70
C GLU A 210 -20.11 5.81 18.19
N ASP A 211 -19.08 6.53 17.73
CA ASP A 211 -18.85 6.76 16.30
C ASP A 211 -18.63 5.44 15.55
N LEU A 212 -17.92 4.48 16.16
CA LEU A 212 -17.71 3.15 15.57
C LEU A 212 -19.01 2.35 15.49
N GLN A 213 -19.86 2.45 16.52
CA GLN A 213 -21.17 1.81 16.51
C GLN A 213 -22.04 2.39 15.39
N GLU A 214 -22.13 3.71 15.28
CA GLU A 214 -22.86 4.39 14.20
C GLU A 214 -22.32 4.01 12.81
N LEU A 215 -21.00 3.92 12.64
CA LEU A 215 -20.39 3.49 11.38
C LEU A 215 -20.83 2.07 10.97
N ILE A 216 -20.81 1.13 11.91
CA ILE A 216 -21.21 -0.26 11.66
C ILE A 216 -22.72 -0.36 11.41
N LEU A 217 -23.53 0.39 12.17
CA LEU A 217 -24.98 0.42 11.98
C LEU A 217 -25.35 1.05 10.64
N LEU A 218 -24.66 2.11 10.21
CA LEU A 218 -24.84 2.74 8.90
C LEU A 218 -24.50 1.77 7.76
N GLU A 219 -23.41 1.01 7.89
CA GLU A 219 -23.08 -0.05 6.92
C GLU A 219 -24.23 -1.07 6.83
N GLN A 220 -24.71 -1.56 7.96
CA GLN A 220 -25.78 -2.54 8.00
C GLN A 220 -27.08 -1.97 7.40
N PHE A 221 -27.43 -0.74 7.72
CA PHE A 221 -28.59 -0.04 7.17
C PHE A 221 -28.47 0.14 5.65
N LYS A 222 -27.32 0.60 5.14
CA LYS A 222 -27.10 0.76 3.70
C LYS A 222 -27.20 -0.58 2.96
N SER A 223 -26.75 -1.68 3.57
CA SER A 223 -26.78 -3.01 2.93
C SER A 223 -28.19 -3.55 2.67
N THR A 224 -29.22 -3.02 3.33
CA THR A 224 -30.62 -3.44 3.16
C THR A 224 -31.38 -2.54 2.20
N LEU A 225 -30.78 -1.45 1.72
CA LEU A 225 -31.42 -0.47 0.83
C LEU A 225 -31.09 -0.73 -0.65
N PRO A 226 -31.95 -0.27 -1.59
CA PRO A 226 -31.63 -0.31 -3.01
C PRO A 226 -30.43 0.59 -3.37
N ASP A 227 -29.61 0.17 -4.34
CA ASP A 227 -28.37 0.84 -4.75
C ASP A 227 -28.53 2.35 -5.02
N ARG A 228 -29.66 2.76 -5.61
CA ARG A 228 -29.94 4.18 -5.91
C ARG A 228 -30.06 5.02 -4.63
N VAL A 229 -30.70 4.47 -3.59
CA VAL A 229 -30.86 5.13 -2.29
C VAL A 229 -29.52 5.16 -1.56
N VAL A 230 -28.76 4.06 -1.62
CA VAL A 230 -27.40 3.98 -1.06
C VAL A 230 -26.49 5.04 -1.67
N THR A 231 -26.53 5.20 -3.01
CA THR A 231 -25.75 6.21 -3.73
C THR A 231 -26.09 7.61 -3.24
N TYR A 232 -27.39 7.93 -3.17
CA TYR A 232 -27.86 9.22 -2.64
C TYR A 232 -27.39 9.47 -1.20
N ILE A 233 -27.56 8.50 -0.30
CA ILE A 233 -27.13 8.65 1.11
C ILE A 233 -25.61 8.84 1.20
N ASN A 234 -24.82 8.16 0.36
CA ASN A 234 -23.37 8.29 0.34
C ASN A 234 -22.93 9.70 -0.12
N GLU A 235 -23.64 10.32 -1.05
CA GLU A 235 -23.37 11.69 -1.51
C GLU A 235 -23.62 12.74 -0.40
N GLN A 236 -24.55 12.47 0.51
CA GLN A 236 -24.93 13.38 1.60
C GLN A 236 -23.99 13.36 2.81
N LYS A 237 -22.99 12.45 2.85
CA LYS A 237 -21.95 12.38 3.89
C LYS A 237 -22.49 12.36 5.34
N VAL A 238 -23.60 11.67 5.57
CA VAL A 238 -24.19 11.51 6.91
C VAL A 238 -23.44 10.47 7.76
N ASN A 239 -23.34 10.77 9.06
CA ASN A 239 -22.61 9.95 10.03
C ASN A 239 -23.51 9.26 11.06
N LEU A 240 -24.83 9.53 11.02
CA LEU A 240 -25.82 8.95 11.92
C LEU A 240 -26.83 8.12 11.15
N VAL A 241 -27.17 6.94 11.68
CA VAL A 241 -28.20 6.06 11.08
C VAL A 241 -29.55 6.75 11.00
N SER A 242 -29.89 7.52 12.03
CA SER A 242 -31.17 8.25 12.09
C SER A 242 -31.29 9.32 11.00
N GLU A 243 -30.19 9.99 10.65
CA GLU A 243 -30.16 10.96 9.55
C GLU A 243 -30.22 10.26 8.19
N ALA A 244 -29.48 9.17 8.03
CA ALA A 244 -29.55 8.35 6.82
C ALA A 244 -30.95 7.79 6.57
N ALA A 245 -31.67 7.38 7.62
CA ALA A 245 -33.04 6.91 7.51
C ALA A 245 -33.99 8.03 7.04
N LYS A 246 -33.88 9.24 7.60
CA LYS A 246 -34.67 10.39 7.17
C LYS A 246 -34.43 10.73 5.69
N LEU A 247 -33.17 10.72 5.26
CA LEU A 247 -32.81 10.96 3.86
C LEU A 247 -33.33 9.87 2.93
N ALA A 248 -33.32 8.61 3.37
CA ALA A 248 -33.89 7.50 2.62
C ALA A 248 -35.40 7.71 2.41
N ASP A 249 -36.12 8.06 3.47
CA ASP A 249 -37.56 8.33 3.41
C ASP A 249 -37.85 9.52 2.48
N GLU A 250 -37.12 10.62 2.62
CA GLU A 250 -37.25 11.81 1.76
C GLU A 250 -36.97 11.48 0.28
N PHE A 251 -35.93 10.70 0.01
CA PHE A 251 -35.60 10.25 -1.34
C PHE A 251 -36.74 9.41 -1.92
N THR A 252 -37.30 8.47 -1.14
CA THR A 252 -38.43 7.66 -1.62
C THR A 252 -39.67 8.51 -1.88
N LEU A 253 -39.96 9.52 -1.06
CA LEU A 253 -41.12 10.40 -1.26
C LEU A 253 -40.95 11.27 -2.51
N THR A 254 -39.78 11.87 -2.71
CA THR A 254 -39.50 12.74 -3.87
C THR A 254 -39.42 11.96 -5.18
N HIS A 255 -38.86 10.74 -5.15
CA HIS A 255 -38.64 9.95 -6.36
C HIS A 255 -39.79 8.97 -6.65
N LYS A 256 -40.64 8.60 -5.68
CA LYS A 256 -41.92 7.91 -5.97
C LYS A 256 -42.89 8.80 -6.75
N VAL A 257 -42.87 10.11 -6.53
CA VAL A 257 -43.77 11.05 -7.23
C VAL A 257 -43.43 11.19 -8.72
N PHE A 258 -42.18 10.91 -9.12
CA PHE A 258 -41.76 10.94 -10.53
C PHE A 258 -42.02 9.64 -11.30
N PHE A 259 -42.15 8.50 -10.62
CA PHE A 259 -42.62 7.27 -11.23
C PHE A 259 -44.13 7.17 -11.06
N GLY A 260 -44.82 8.00 -11.83
CA GLY A 260 -46.27 7.93 -11.99
C GLY A 260 -46.70 6.49 -12.18
N ASP A 261 -47.49 6.03 -11.21
CA ASP A 261 -48.41 4.92 -11.31
C ASP A 261 -49.14 5.02 -12.66
N GLY A 262 -48.80 4.12 -13.57
CA GLY A 262 -49.09 4.24 -14.98
C GLY A 262 -49.59 2.92 -15.55
N ARG A 263 -50.88 2.64 -15.30
CA ARG A 263 -51.76 1.63 -15.94
C ARG A 263 -51.52 0.20 -15.43
N GLY A 264 -52.45 -0.48 -14.77
CA GLY A 264 -53.90 -0.52 -14.98
C GLY A 264 -54.23 -1.82 -15.70
N ASP A 265 -54.72 -2.83 -14.96
CA ASP A 265 -55.72 -3.73 -15.52
C ASP A 265 -56.67 -4.24 -14.44
N ALA A 266 -57.94 -4.14 -14.77
CA ALA A 266 -59.09 -4.44 -13.96
C ALA A 266 -59.37 -5.94 -14.03
N GLY A 267 -59.46 -6.58 -12.86
CA GLY A 267 -59.83 -7.99 -12.73
C GLY A 267 -60.98 -8.19 -11.76
N TYR A 268 -62.09 -7.47 -11.96
CA TYR A 268 -63.38 -7.89 -11.40
C TYR A 268 -63.73 -9.24 -12.04
N LYS A 269 -63.63 -10.33 -11.28
CA LYS A 269 -64.36 -11.57 -11.59
C LYS A 269 -65.44 -11.77 -10.55
N GLU A 270 -66.64 -11.36 -10.94
CA GLU A 270 -67.88 -11.79 -10.33
C GLU A 270 -68.00 -13.32 -10.40
N SER A 271 -68.50 -13.86 -9.31
CA SER A 271 -69.10 -15.17 -9.18
C SER A 271 -70.23 -15.39 -10.20
N SER A 272 -70.17 -16.46 -10.98
CA SER A 272 -71.39 -17.12 -11.47
C SER A 272 -71.21 -18.63 -11.58
N THR A 273 -72.13 -19.29 -10.90
CA THR A 273 -72.60 -20.67 -10.96
C THR A 273 -72.63 -21.31 -12.35
N GLY A 274 -72.35 -22.62 -12.42
CA GLY A 274 -72.66 -23.46 -13.58
C GLY A 274 -72.31 -24.92 -13.34
N ALA A 275 -73.31 -25.71 -12.92
CA ALA A 275 -73.25 -27.14 -12.78
C ALA A 275 -73.09 -27.85 -14.13
N HIS A 276 -72.35 -28.96 -14.15
CA HIS A 276 -72.74 -30.21 -14.81
C HIS A 276 -71.89 -31.37 -14.28
#